data_AF-A0A962GMG0-F1
#
_entry.id   AF-A0A962GMG0-F1
#
_cell.length_a   1.000
_cell.length_b   1.000
_cell.length_c   1.000
_cell.angle_alpha   90.00
_cell.angle_beta   90.00
_cell.angle_gamma   90.00
#
_symmetry.space_group_name_H-M   'P 1'
#
loop_
_entity.id
_entity.type
_entity.pdbx_description
1 polymer ?
#
loop_
_entity_poly.entity_id
_entity_poly.type
_entity_poly.pdbx_seq_one_letter_code
_entity_poly.pdbx_strand_id
1 'polypeptide(L)'
;MNARLALCLSALLLTPSVQAAPACADGNPIPITAPSCAPLKPPTLSCAMPTDVQGALKQPNASTVQRASNLFSWQTFIALNWPVDPAQRGVPAADAPFSAPGPRVWESWKEAYEVYLPEGREPPAWNAAQEMPGICGGVNKLLLRTSKVSDVVDGQLQALPAQGDLPATLKDQQGRLVRYEIRLNRTLFDYIVSERLYDGTVQAKASAVDFPDGSQLIKAAWREIDESQAPNFLSTLACVCDDEDVDQPTGCRVQRMGLAGLHVMSKTLSAPQWIWSTFEQVDNIVSTHADVLPLNDPACPPERCPPNRQTPAQVPSQITRVVPIPNENPICSQTDQPTDNVAALNADLRKAISAANLALAQYEL
;
A
#
# COMPACT_ATOMS: atom_id res chain seq x y z
N MET A 1 -26.90 -32.87 -58.35
CA MET A 1 -25.53 -32.44 -58.00
C MET A 1 -25.65 -31.32 -56.97
N ASN A 2 -25.42 -31.63 -55.70
CA ASN A 2 -25.63 -30.72 -54.58
C ASN A 2 -24.39 -29.85 -54.36
N ALA A 3 -24.50 -28.54 -54.57
CA ALA A 3 -23.50 -27.58 -54.17
C ALA A 3 -23.74 -27.18 -52.70
N ARG A 4 -22.80 -27.53 -51.82
CA ARG A 4 -22.79 -27.07 -50.41
C ARG A 4 -22.20 -25.65 -50.38
N LEU A 5 -23.01 -24.68 -49.97
CA LEU A 5 -22.58 -23.33 -49.64
C LEU A 5 -21.89 -23.37 -48.27
N ALA A 6 -20.58 -23.10 -48.23
CA ALA A 6 -19.85 -22.92 -46.97
C ALA A 6 -19.99 -21.45 -46.55
N LEU A 7 -20.76 -21.18 -45.48
CA LEU A 7 -20.72 -19.89 -44.79
C LEU A 7 -19.41 -19.83 -43.98
N CYS A 8 -18.47 -18.99 -44.41
CA CYS A 8 -17.37 -18.55 -43.56
C CYS A 8 -17.93 -17.56 -42.52
N LEU A 9 -18.12 -18.03 -41.29
CA LEU A 9 -18.31 -17.16 -40.13
C LEU A 9 -16.95 -16.51 -39.81
N SER A 10 -16.75 -15.28 -40.26
CA SER A 10 -15.63 -14.45 -39.84
C SER A 10 -15.84 -14.06 -38.37
N ALA A 11 -15.22 -14.79 -37.45
CA ALA A 11 -15.10 -14.35 -36.06
C ALA A 11 -14.23 -13.08 -36.04
N LEU A 12 -14.86 -11.91 -35.87
CA LEU A 12 -14.14 -10.70 -35.50
C LEU A 12 -13.51 -10.96 -34.12
N LEU A 13 -12.22 -11.26 -34.11
CA LEU A 13 -11.39 -11.15 -32.92
C LEU A 13 -11.36 -9.67 -32.54
N LEU A 14 -12.21 -9.28 -31.58
CA LEU A 14 -12.06 -8.03 -30.86
C LEU A 14 -10.72 -8.10 -30.13
N THR A 15 -9.67 -7.56 -30.74
CA THR A 15 -8.41 -7.31 -30.04
C THR A 15 -8.71 -6.34 -28.91
N PRO A 16 -8.43 -6.69 -27.64
CA PRO A 16 -8.57 -5.73 -26.56
C PRO A 16 -7.66 -4.55 -26.89
N SER A 17 -8.25 -3.36 -27.02
CA SER A 17 -7.52 -2.12 -27.16
C SER A 17 -6.67 -1.95 -25.89
N VAL A 18 -5.36 -2.18 -26.00
CA VAL A 18 -4.39 -1.82 -24.97
C VAL A 18 -4.40 -0.30 -24.91
N GLN A 19 -5.15 0.25 -23.96
CA GLN A 19 -5.12 1.69 -23.71
C GLN A 19 -3.71 2.02 -23.25
N ALA A 20 -2.99 2.83 -24.04
CA ALA A 20 -1.65 3.27 -23.70
C ALA A 20 -1.69 3.94 -22.32
N ALA A 21 -0.72 3.62 -21.45
CA ALA A 21 -0.60 4.28 -20.16
C ALA A 21 -0.54 5.81 -20.39
N PRO A 22 -1.22 6.62 -19.56
CA PRO A 22 -1.18 8.07 -19.72
C PRO A 22 0.26 8.56 -19.60
N ALA A 23 0.63 9.53 -20.43
CA ALA A 23 1.97 10.09 -20.45
C ALA A 23 2.17 11.00 -19.21
N CYS A 24 2.71 10.44 -18.15
CA CYS A 24 3.08 11.18 -16.94
C CYS A 24 4.24 12.14 -17.24
N ALA A 25 4.04 13.43 -16.94
CA ALA A 25 5.12 14.41 -17.01
C ALA A 25 6.03 14.28 -15.79
N ASP A 26 7.34 14.20 -16.02
CA ASP A 26 8.33 14.22 -14.96
C ASP A 26 8.53 15.66 -14.46
N GLY A 27 8.42 15.85 -13.14
CA GLY A 27 8.86 17.07 -12.48
C GLY A 27 10.39 17.23 -12.47
N ASN A 28 10.86 18.30 -11.84
CA ASN A 28 12.30 18.52 -11.66
C ASN A 28 12.93 17.40 -10.81
N PRO A 29 14.18 17.00 -11.10
CA PRO A 29 14.95 16.09 -10.26
C PRO A 29 15.01 16.56 -8.80
N ILE A 30 14.69 15.67 -7.87
CA ILE A 30 14.80 15.91 -6.43
C ILE A 30 16.25 15.68 -6.01
N PRO A 31 16.96 16.71 -5.51
CA PRO A 31 18.34 16.54 -5.05
C PRO A 31 18.39 15.62 -3.82
N ILE A 32 19.26 14.61 -3.88
CA ILE A 32 19.55 13.73 -2.74
C ILE A 32 20.90 14.12 -2.15
N THR A 33 20.89 14.53 -0.89
CA THR A 33 22.05 15.09 -0.18
C THR A 33 22.97 14.02 0.38
N ALA A 34 22.41 12.86 0.77
CA ALA A 34 23.19 11.75 1.30
C ALA A 34 24.09 11.12 0.21
N PRO A 35 25.39 10.91 0.47
CA PRO A 35 26.31 10.32 -0.49
C PRO A 35 25.87 8.91 -0.89
N SER A 36 26.24 8.50 -2.10
CA SER A 36 26.08 7.14 -2.60
C SER A 36 27.40 6.64 -3.18
N CYS A 37 27.62 5.33 -3.15
CA CYS A 37 28.84 4.70 -3.65
C CYS A 37 28.92 4.57 -5.17
N ALA A 38 27.85 4.91 -5.88
CA ALA A 38 27.83 5.05 -7.32
C ALA A 38 26.76 6.08 -7.73
N PRO A 39 26.88 6.70 -8.91
CA PRO A 39 25.84 7.60 -9.41
C PRO A 39 24.53 6.84 -9.67
N LEU A 40 23.43 7.38 -9.17
CA LEU A 40 22.06 6.93 -9.45
C LEU A 40 21.25 8.12 -9.96
N LYS A 41 20.24 7.87 -10.79
CA LYS A 41 19.33 8.92 -11.26
C LYS A 41 18.50 9.41 -10.05
N PRO A 42 18.46 10.72 -9.77
CA PRO A 42 17.58 11.25 -8.72
C PRO A 42 16.10 10.99 -9.05
N PRO A 43 15.24 10.83 -8.03
CA PRO A 43 13.81 10.68 -8.25
C PRO A 43 13.19 12.01 -8.71
N THR A 44 12.00 11.95 -9.29
CA THR A 44 11.20 13.10 -9.70
C THR A 44 9.80 12.96 -9.10
N LEU A 45 9.07 14.06 -8.97
CA LEU A 45 7.63 13.98 -8.76
C LEU A 45 6.98 13.59 -10.10
N SER A 46 6.48 12.37 -10.20
CA SER A 46 5.91 11.81 -11.43
C SER A 46 4.84 10.79 -11.09
N CYS A 47 3.76 10.76 -11.88
CA CYS A 47 2.76 9.69 -11.77
C CYS A 47 3.20 8.37 -12.41
N ALA A 48 4.37 8.35 -13.07
CA ALA A 48 4.89 7.16 -13.72
C ALA A 48 5.32 6.13 -12.67
N MET A 49 4.68 4.95 -12.70
CA MET A 49 5.11 3.82 -11.88
C MET A 49 6.50 3.35 -12.33
N PRO A 50 7.50 3.24 -11.44
CA PRO A 50 8.78 2.64 -11.82
C PRO A 50 8.58 1.16 -12.16
N THR A 51 9.15 0.72 -13.29
CA THR A 51 9.01 -0.67 -13.74
C THR A 51 10.04 -1.61 -13.10
N ASP A 52 11.18 -1.06 -12.68
CA ASP A 52 12.24 -1.82 -12.02
C ASP A 52 13.15 -0.89 -11.20
N VAL A 53 13.93 -1.48 -10.31
CA VAL A 53 15.00 -0.77 -9.58
C VAL A 53 16.12 -0.35 -10.52
N GLN A 54 16.72 0.81 -10.24
CA GLN A 54 17.87 1.27 -11.02
C GLN A 54 19.00 0.24 -10.94
N GLY A 55 19.64 -0.03 -12.08
CA GLY A 55 20.73 -1.01 -12.18
C GLY A 55 20.30 -2.47 -11.98
N ALA A 56 19.00 -2.77 -11.90
CA ALA A 56 18.45 -4.13 -11.87
C ALA A 56 19.06 -5.02 -10.76
N LEU A 57 19.39 -4.44 -9.61
CA LEU A 57 20.05 -5.10 -8.47
C LEU A 57 21.43 -5.71 -8.79
N LYS A 58 22.07 -5.30 -9.90
CA LYS A 58 23.35 -5.86 -10.38
C LYS A 58 24.56 -5.01 -10.03
N GLN A 59 24.38 -3.95 -9.25
CA GLN A 59 25.49 -3.11 -8.85
C GLN A 59 26.47 -3.90 -7.96
N PRO A 60 27.79 -3.71 -8.11
CA PRO A 60 28.78 -4.47 -7.35
C PRO A 60 28.83 -4.12 -5.87
N ASN A 61 28.31 -2.96 -5.47
CA ASN A 61 28.29 -2.50 -4.09
C ASN A 61 26.87 -2.60 -3.52
N ALA A 62 26.70 -3.34 -2.42
CA ALA A 62 25.43 -3.58 -1.75
C ALA A 62 24.76 -2.29 -1.24
N SER A 63 25.51 -1.29 -0.78
CA SER A 63 24.96 0.04 -0.44
C SER A 63 24.35 0.74 -1.65
N THR A 64 24.93 0.58 -2.84
CA THR A 64 24.34 1.12 -4.07
C THR A 64 23.04 0.41 -4.42
N VAL A 65 23.01 -0.92 -4.27
CA VAL A 65 21.77 -1.71 -4.45
C VAL A 65 20.71 -1.25 -3.45
N GLN A 66 21.06 -1.09 -2.17
CA GLN A 66 20.15 -0.61 -1.13
C GLN A 66 19.60 0.79 -1.46
N ARG A 67 20.46 1.75 -1.85
CA ARG A 67 20.01 3.09 -2.27
C ARG A 67 19.08 3.02 -3.47
N ALA A 68 19.36 2.17 -4.46
CA ALA A 68 18.49 2.01 -5.63
C ALA A 68 17.11 1.47 -5.24
N SER A 69 17.03 0.51 -4.31
CA SER A 69 15.78 -0.01 -3.75
C SER A 69 15.01 1.03 -2.93
N ASN A 70 15.71 1.86 -2.15
CA ASN A 70 15.09 2.95 -1.38
C ASN A 70 14.50 4.03 -2.32
N LEU A 71 15.22 4.37 -3.40
CA LEU A 71 14.72 5.29 -4.43
C LEU A 71 13.50 4.72 -5.15
N PHE A 72 13.54 3.44 -5.54
CA PHE A 72 12.41 2.75 -6.13
C PHE A 72 11.17 2.78 -5.22
N SER A 73 11.36 2.54 -3.91
CA SER A 73 10.29 2.58 -2.92
C SER A 73 9.62 3.95 -2.88
N TRP A 74 10.42 5.03 -2.81
CA TRP A 74 9.90 6.40 -2.82
C TRP A 74 9.20 6.79 -4.14
N GLN A 75 9.78 6.40 -5.28
CA GLN A 75 9.15 6.63 -6.60
C GLN A 75 7.80 5.90 -6.70
N THR A 76 7.72 4.67 -6.18
CA THR A 76 6.50 3.88 -6.09
C THR A 76 5.47 4.57 -5.20
N PHE A 77 5.87 5.04 -4.01
CA PHE A 77 4.99 5.80 -3.12
C PHE A 77 4.42 7.06 -3.77
N ILE A 78 5.24 7.83 -4.50
CA ILE A 78 4.79 9.03 -5.22
C ILE A 78 3.77 8.65 -6.31
N ALA A 79 4.09 7.66 -7.15
CA ALA A 79 3.20 7.24 -8.25
C ALA A 79 1.87 6.67 -7.73
N LEU A 80 1.90 5.84 -6.69
CA LEU A 80 0.69 5.28 -6.07
C LEU A 80 -0.20 6.36 -5.45
N ASN A 81 0.41 7.41 -4.90
CA ASN A 81 -0.31 8.51 -4.25
C ASN A 81 -0.68 9.66 -5.19
N TRP A 82 -0.53 9.49 -6.51
CA TRP A 82 -1.10 10.42 -7.46
C TRP A 82 -2.64 10.36 -7.43
N PRO A 83 -3.36 11.46 -7.68
CA PRO A 83 -4.81 11.40 -7.91
C PRO A 83 -5.18 10.37 -8.98
N VAL A 84 -6.23 9.59 -8.73
CA VAL A 84 -6.73 8.59 -9.68
C VAL A 84 -7.64 9.21 -10.74
N ASP A 85 -7.62 8.67 -11.95
CA ASP A 85 -8.66 8.89 -12.95
C ASP A 85 -10.01 8.36 -12.41
N PRO A 86 -11.05 9.21 -12.27
CA PRO A 86 -12.34 8.76 -11.76
C PRO A 86 -13.05 7.74 -12.67
N ALA A 87 -12.65 7.61 -13.94
CA ALA A 87 -13.22 6.67 -14.88
C ALA A 87 -12.50 5.31 -14.92
N GLN A 88 -11.24 5.23 -14.45
CA GLN A 88 -10.42 4.02 -14.58
C GLN A 88 -9.62 3.72 -13.31
N ARG A 89 -9.93 2.59 -12.66
CA ARG A 89 -9.17 2.13 -11.50
C ARG A 89 -7.72 1.85 -11.86
N GLY A 90 -6.82 2.28 -10.98
CA GLY A 90 -5.37 2.07 -11.09
C GLY A 90 -4.68 2.97 -12.10
N VAL A 91 -5.39 3.89 -12.75
CA VAL A 91 -4.81 4.83 -13.72
C VAL A 91 -4.68 6.21 -13.06
N PRO A 92 -3.51 6.86 -13.09
CA PRO A 92 -3.38 8.22 -12.56
C PRO A 92 -4.09 9.22 -13.46
N ALA A 93 -4.69 10.24 -12.85
CA ALA A 93 -5.12 11.45 -13.54
C ALA A 93 -3.86 12.29 -13.88
N ALA A 94 -3.20 11.96 -14.99
CA ALA A 94 -1.88 12.51 -15.34
C ALA A 94 -1.86 14.04 -15.54
N ASP A 95 -3.00 14.63 -15.93
CA ASP A 95 -3.15 16.08 -16.08
C ASP A 95 -3.44 16.80 -14.74
N ALA A 96 -3.71 16.05 -13.66
CA ALA A 96 -3.95 16.61 -12.34
C ALA A 96 -2.63 16.82 -11.59
N PRO A 97 -2.49 17.94 -10.83
CA PRO A 97 -1.34 18.12 -9.97
C PRO A 97 -1.34 17.08 -8.84
N PHE A 98 -0.16 16.72 -8.34
CA PHE A 98 0.00 15.80 -7.20
C PHE A 98 -0.77 16.24 -5.93
N SER A 99 -1.02 17.55 -5.82
CA SER A 99 -1.78 18.18 -4.74
C SER A 99 -3.29 18.00 -4.85
N ALA A 100 -3.82 17.52 -5.98
CA ALA A 100 -5.25 17.52 -6.21
C ALA A 100 -5.97 16.64 -5.16
N PRO A 101 -7.16 17.06 -4.71
CA PRO A 101 -7.95 16.29 -3.77
C PRO A 101 -8.51 15.02 -4.42
N GLY A 102 -9.00 14.11 -3.59
CA GLY A 102 -9.65 12.87 -4.03
C GLY A 102 -8.83 11.61 -3.75
N PRO A 103 -9.35 10.45 -4.17
CA PRO A 103 -8.69 9.17 -3.96
C PRO A 103 -7.37 9.08 -4.71
N ARG A 104 -6.43 8.35 -4.12
CA ARG A 104 -5.16 8.03 -4.76
C ARG A 104 -5.28 6.82 -5.68
N VAL A 105 -4.35 6.66 -6.61
CA VAL A 105 -4.31 5.52 -7.57
C VAL A 105 -4.51 4.19 -6.88
N TRP A 106 -3.75 3.94 -5.81
CA TRP A 106 -3.82 2.67 -5.10
C TRP A 106 -5.14 2.44 -4.35
N GLU A 107 -5.81 3.50 -3.90
CA GLU A 107 -7.11 3.41 -3.22
C GLU A 107 -8.24 2.99 -4.14
N SER A 108 -8.01 3.01 -5.46
CA SER A 108 -8.98 2.54 -6.45
C SER A 108 -8.82 1.08 -6.84
N TRP A 109 -7.71 0.43 -6.46
CA TRP A 109 -7.47 -0.99 -6.74
C TRP A 109 -8.50 -1.89 -6.04
N LYS A 110 -8.70 -3.11 -6.55
CA LYS A 110 -9.63 -4.07 -5.93
C LYS A 110 -9.18 -4.43 -4.51
N GLU A 111 -10.07 -4.35 -3.53
CA GLU A 111 -9.82 -4.93 -2.20
C GLU A 111 -9.90 -6.46 -2.29
N ALA A 112 -9.17 -7.16 -1.43
CA ALA A 112 -9.22 -8.61 -1.32
C ALA A 112 -10.65 -9.18 -1.17
N TYR A 113 -11.59 -8.52 -0.46
CA TYR A 113 -12.99 -8.97 -0.38
C TYR A 113 -13.77 -8.80 -1.69
N GLU A 114 -13.30 -7.95 -2.61
CA GLU A 114 -13.87 -7.87 -3.97
C GLU A 114 -13.35 -8.98 -4.88
N VAL A 115 -12.26 -9.66 -4.48
CA VAL A 115 -11.56 -10.68 -5.28
C VAL A 115 -11.87 -12.10 -4.78
N TYR A 116 -11.79 -12.32 -3.48
CA TYR A 116 -11.99 -13.63 -2.84
C TYR A 116 -13.41 -13.71 -2.28
N LEU A 117 -14.36 -14.01 -3.17
CA LEU A 117 -15.77 -14.10 -2.82
C LEU A 117 -16.12 -15.45 -2.16
N PRO A 118 -17.21 -15.51 -1.37
CA PRO A 118 -17.73 -16.75 -0.83
C PRO A 118 -17.88 -17.84 -1.90
N GLU A 119 -17.57 -19.08 -1.53
CA GLU A 119 -17.65 -20.27 -2.40
C GLU A 119 -16.73 -20.21 -3.64
N GLY A 120 -15.74 -19.31 -3.66
CA GLY A 120 -14.82 -19.18 -4.79
C GLY A 120 -15.53 -18.66 -6.05
N ARG A 121 -16.58 -17.85 -5.90
CA ARG A 121 -17.25 -17.20 -7.03
C ARG A 121 -16.28 -16.29 -7.78
N GLU A 122 -16.47 -16.21 -9.10
CA GLU A 122 -15.70 -15.31 -9.96
C GLU A 122 -15.94 -13.85 -9.55
N PRO A 123 -14.87 -13.06 -9.31
CA PRO A 123 -15.02 -11.68 -8.91
C PRO A 123 -15.52 -10.79 -10.05
N PRO A 124 -16.15 -9.64 -9.75
CA PRO A 124 -16.55 -8.68 -10.76
C PRO A 124 -15.35 -8.15 -11.57
N ALA A 125 -15.61 -7.71 -12.80
CA ALA A 125 -14.59 -7.12 -13.67
C ALA A 125 -13.82 -5.96 -12.99
N TRP A 126 -12.58 -5.71 -13.44
CA TRP A 126 -11.66 -4.75 -12.82
C TRP A 126 -12.31 -3.41 -12.46
N ASN A 127 -13.01 -2.77 -13.41
CA ASN A 127 -13.65 -1.46 -13.22
C ASN A 127 -15.07 -1.52 -12.62
N ALA A 128 -15.57 -2.69 -12.21
CA ALA A 128 -16.86 -2.78 -11.53
C ALA A 128 -16.82 -1.97 -10.24
N ALA A 129 -17.90 -1.23 -9.96
CA ALA A 129 -18.06 -0.46 -8.74
C ALA A 129 -17.98 -1.39 -7.51
N GLN A 130 -17.41 -0.86 -6.43
CA GLN A 130 -17.40 -1.56 -5.15
C GLN A 130 -18.82 -1.50 -4.58
N GLU A 131 -19.35 -2.64 -4.14
CA GLU A 131 -20.62 -2.66 -3.43
C GLU A 131 -20.44 -2.01 -2.05
N MET A 132 -21.38 -1.13 -1.69
CA MET A 132 -21.35 -0.37 -0.44
C MET A 132 -22.62 -0.65 0.36
N PRO A 133 -22.52 -0.84 1.69
CA PRO A 133 -23.70 -0.95 2.54
C PRO A 133 -24.57 0.30 2.40
N GLY A 134 -25.90 0.13 2.31
CA GLY A 134 -26.81 1.26 2.05
C GLY A 134 -26.75 2.39 3.07
N ILE A 135 -26.40 2.08 4.33
CA ILE A 135 -26.19 3.06 5.41
C ILE A 135 -24.98 3.98 5.17
N CYS A 136 -24.06 3.59 4.28
CA CYS A 136 -22.83 4.29 3.96
C CYS A 136 -22.87 5.01 2.60
N GLY A 137 -24.05 5.51 2.20
CA GLY A 137 -24.18 6.29 0.97
C GLY A 137 -23.21 7.49 0.92
N GLY A 138 -22.61 7.72 -0.26
CA GLY A 138 -21.76 8.89 -0.52
C GLY A 138 -20.27 8.72 -0.23
N VAL A 139 -19.81 7.54 0.21
CA VAL A 139 -18.38 7.21 0.32
C VAL A 139 -18.04 6.00 -0.55
N ASN A 140 -16.78 5.94 -1.01
CA ASN A 140 -16.29 4.91 -1.93
C ASN A 140 -15.23 3.98 -1.31
N LYS A 141 -15.04 4.07 0.01
CA LYS A 141 -14.10 3.22 0.76
C LYS A 141 -14.87 2.50 1.87
N LEU A 142 -14.69 1.19 1.96
CA LEU A 142 -15.24 0.33 3.00
C LEU A 142 -14.08 -0.32 3.76
N LEU A 143 -14.09 -0.19 5.08
CA LEU A 143 -13.08 -0.71 5.99
C LEU A 143 -13.76 -1.64 7.01
N LEU A 144 -13.56 -2.94 6.80
CA LEU A 144 -14.10 -4.00 7.66
C LEU A 144 -13.01 -4.58 8.57
N ARG A 145 -11.84 -4.87 8.00
CA ARG A 145 -10.76 -5.62 8.66
C ARG A 145 -10.25 -4.90 9.90
N THR A 146 -10.25 -5.63 11.02
CA THR A 146 -9.71 -5.23 12.32
C THR A 146 -8.28 -5.71 12.54
N SER A 147 -7.80 -6.58 11.66
CA SER A 147 -6.53 -7.30 11.75
C SER A 147 -5.84 -7.36 10.38
N LYS A 148 -4.49 -7.41 10.35
CA LYS A 148 -3.70 -7.70 9.14
C LYS A 148 -3.68 -9.19 8.78
N VAL A 149 -4.33 -10.02 9.60
CA VAL A 149 -4.29 -11.47 9.62
C VAL A 149 -5.69 -12.03 9.49
N SER A 150 -5.87 -12.95 8.55
CA SER A 150 -6.99 -13.90 8.55
C SER A 150 -6.58 -15.30 9.03
N ASP A 151 -5.27 -15.56 9.25
CA ASP A 151 -4.77 -16.88 9.67
C ASP A 151 -3.43 -16.83 10.46
N VAL A 152 -3.22 -17.79 11.38
CA VAL A 152 -2.23 -17.82 12.49
C VAL A 152 -0.74 -17.69 12.09
N VAL A 153 -0.42 -17.68 10.79
CA VAL A 153 0.92 -18.03 10.29
C VAL A 153 1.89 -16.83 10.13
N ASP A 154 1.44 -15.58 10.04
CA ASP A 154 2.31 -14.45 9.63
C ASP A 154 2.62 -13.43 10.75
N GLY A 155 2.84 -13.88 11.99
CA GLY A 155 2.99 -13.01 13.16
C GLY A 155 4.34 -12.25 13.28
N GLN A 156 5.38 -12.61 12.52
CA GLN A 156 6.73 -12.12 12.78
C GLN A 156 7.06 -10.74 12.17
N LEU A 157 6.23 -10.21 11.27
CA LEU A 157 6.42 -8.90 10.62
C LEU A 157 5.23 -7.95 10.85
N GLN A 158 4.74 -7.90 12.09
CA GLN A 158 3.57 -7.12 12.47
C GLN A 158 3.86 -6.18 13.62
N ALA A 159 3.09 -5.10 13.70
CA ALA A 159 3.08 -4.24 14.87
C ALA A 159 2.59 -5.01 16.12
N LEU A 160 1.65 -5.95 15.95
CA LEU A 160 1.08 -6.79 17.02
C LEU A 160 0.74 -8.20 16.50
N PRO A 161 1.53 -9.25 16.78
CA PRO A 161 1.13 -10.62 16.47
C PRO A 161 -0.06 -11.07 17.33
N ALA A 162 -0.89 -11.96 16.77
CA ALA A 162 -1.90 -12.70 17.54
C ALA A 162 -1.21 -13.52 18.65
N GLN A 163 -1.75 -13.50 19.87
CA GLN A 163 -1.24 -14.29 21.00
C GLN A 163 -2.39 -15.09 21.61
N GLY A 164 -2.45 -16.39 21.30
CA GLY A 164 -3.42 -17.33 21.87
C GLY A 164 -4.86 -16.87 21.68
N ASP A 165 -5.43 -16.29 22.74
CA ASP A 165 -6.85 -15.93 22.88
C ASP A 165 -7.19 -14.47 22.54
N LEU A 166 -6.20 -13.65 22.15
CA LEU A 166 -6.43 -12.23 21.84
C LEU A 166 -6.34 -11.96 20.33
N PRO A 167 -7.37 -11.34 19.71
CA PRO A 167 -7.33 -10.99 18.30
C PRO A 167 -6.25 -9.93 18.05
N ALA A 168 -5.50 -10.07 16.95
CA ALA A 168 -4.42 -9.17 16.53
C ALA A 168 -4.97 -7.79 16.12
N THR A 169 -5.37 -7.00 17.10
CA THR A 169 -6.03 -5.71 16.94
C THR A 169 -5.16 -4.60 17.51
N LEU A 170 -5.01 -3.54 16.74
CA LEU A 170 -4.28 -2.35 17.13
C LEU A 170 -5.28 -1.27 17.57
N LYS A 171 -5.11 -0.76 18.79
CA LYS A 171 -5.93 0.32 19.35
C LYS A 171 -5.07 1.55 19.60
N ASP A 172 -5.55 2.71 19.15
CA ASP A 172 -4.90 3.98 19.49
C ASP A 172 -5.07 4.34 20.98
N GLN A 173 -4.43 5.42 21.42
CA GLN A 173 -4.48 5.86 22.82
C GLN A 173 -5.87 6.37 23.26
N GLN A 174 -6.84 6.45 22.33
CA GLN A 174 -8.24 6.76 22.60
C GLN A 174 -9.11 5.47 22.62
N GLY A 175 -8.50 4.30 22.44
CA GLY A 175 -9.17 3.01 22.39
C GLY A 175 -9.84 2.69 21.05
N ARG A 176 -9.64 3.52 20.03
CA ARG A 176 -10.22 3.33 18.68
C ARG A 176 -9.40 2.31 17.90
N LEU A 177 -10.09 1.44 17.16
CA LEU A 177 -9.44 0.41 16.35
C LEU A 177 -8.79 1.02 15.11
N VAL A 178 -7.55 0.64 14.86
CA VAL A 178 -6.95 0.80 13.54
C VAL A 178 -7.52 -0.25 12.61
N ARG A 179 -7.95 0.19 11.43
CA ARG A 179 -8.54 -0.64 10.39
C ARG A 179 -7.52 -0.95 9.31
N TYR A 180 -7.70 -2.06 8.61
CA TYR A 180 -6.78 -2.49 7.58
C TYR A 180 -7.50 -2.69 6.24
N GLU A 181 -6.74 -2.59 5.16
CA GLU A 181 -7.20 -3.03 3.84
C GLU A 181 -6.04 -3.66 3.06
N ILE A 182 -6.39 -4.62 2.21
CA ILE A 182 -5.47 -5.31 1.31
C ILE A 182 -5.95 -5.06 -0.11
N ARG A 183 -5.13 -4.42 -0.94
CA ARG A 183 -5.48 -4.07 -2.32
C ARG A 183 -4.52 -4.68 -3.33
N LEU A 184 -5.06 -5.09 -4.48
CA LEU A 184 -4.32 -5.76 -5.55
C LEU A 184 -4.42 -4.93 -6.83
N ASN A 185 -3.29 -4.66 -7.47
CA ASN A 185 -3.30 -3.94 -8.74
C ASN A 185 -3.85 -4.80 -9.88
N ARG A 186 -4.12 -4.17 -11.02
CA ARG A 186 -4.73 -4.85 -12.18
C ARG A 186 -3.93 -6.06 -12.64
N THR A 187 -2.61 -5.92 -12.75
CA THR A 187 -1.72 -7.01 -13.19
C THR A 187 -1.84 -8.25 -12.30
N LEU A 188 -1.89 -8.06 -10.98
CA LEU A 188 -2.10 -9.13 -10.02
C LEU A 188 -3.53 -9.70 -10.08
N PHE A 189 -4.54 -8.84 -10.17
CA PHE A 189 -5.95 -9.23 -10.31
C PHE A 189 -6.20 -10.08 -11.56
N ASP A 190 -5.75 -9.60 -12.73
CA ASP A 190 -5.97 -10.27 -14.02
C ASP A 190 -5.36 -11.68 -14.01
N TYR A 191 -4.17 -11.84 -13.41
CA TYR A 191 -3.56 -13.16 -13.21
C TYR A 191 -4.40 -14.06 -12.30
N ILE A 192 -4.83 -13.56 -11.12
CA ILE A 192 -5.67 -14.30 -10.18
C ILE A 192 -6.96 -14.80 -10.84
N VAL A 193 -7.60 -13.95 -11.64
CA VAL A 193 -8.82 -14.34 -12.37
C VAL A 193 -8.52 -15.38 -13.45
N SER A 194 -7.48 -15.16 -14.26
CA SER A 194 -7.13 -16.08 -15.36
C SER A 194 -6.76 -17.49 -14.88
N GLU A 195 -6.05 -17.59 -13.77
CA GLU A 195 -5.63 -18.86 -13.15
C GLU A 195 -6.67 -19.40 -12.16
N ARG A 196 -7.81 -18.71 -12.01
CA ARG A 196 -8.88 -19.02 -11.05
C ARG A 196 -8.40 -19.14 -9.60
N LEU A 197 -7.33 -18.43 -9.25
CA LEU A 197 -6.76 -18.39 -7.92
C LEU A 197 -7.62 -17.63 -6.91
N TYR A 198 -8.76 -17.05 -7.31
CA TYR A 198 -9.76 -16.53 -6.37
C TYR A 198 -10.53 -17.66 -5.64
N ASP A 199 -10.48 -18.90 -6.16
CA ASP A 199 -11.08 -20.09 -5.55
C ASP A 199 -10.06 -20.84 -4.68
N GLY A 200 -10.35 -20.95 -3.37
CA GLY A 200 -9.48 -21.64 -2.41
C GLY A 200 -9.23 -23.12 -2.73
N THR A 201 -10.16 -23.78 -3.44
CA THR A 201 -9.99 -25.18 -3.87
C THR A 201 -8.99 -25.33 -5.02
N VAL A 202 -8.84 -24.27 -5.84
CA VAL A 202 -7.80 -24.16 -6.88
C VAL A 202 -6.47 -23.84 -6.23
N GLN A 203 -6.43 -22.86 -5.31
CA GLN A 203 -5.23 -22.51 -4.55
C GLN A 203 -4.60 -23.74 -3.85
N ALA A 204 -5.43 -24.56 -3.18
CA ALA A 204 -4.97 -25.74 -2.46
C ALA A 204 -4.34 -26.82 -3.37
N LYS A 205 -4.60 -26.78 -4.68
CA LYS A 205 -4.05 -27.73 -5.67
C LYS A 205 -2.95 -27.12 -6.53
N ALA A 206 -2.71 -25.81 -6.43
CA ALA A 206 -1.71 -25.13 -7.22
C ALA A 206 -0.31 -25.61 -6.80
N SER A 207 0.45 -26.16 -7.74
CA SER A 207 1.82 -26.61 -7.49
C SER A 207 2.84 -25.47 -7.54
N ALA A 208 2.50 -24.37 -8.23
CA ALA A 208 3.29 -23.16 -8.30
C ALA A 208 2.37 -21.97 -8.62
N VAL A 209 2.67 -20.82 -8.03
CA VAL A 209 2.04 -19.53 -8.35
C VAL A 209 3.18 -18.57 -8.69
N ASP A 210 3.16 -18.02 -9.90
CA ASP A 210 4.16 -17.07 -10.36
C ASP A 210 3.46 -15.85 -10.95
N PHE A 211 3.29 -14.84 -10.10
CA PHE A 211 2.68 -13.59 -10.50
C PHE A 211 3.54 -12.87 -11.54
N PRO A 212 2.95 -12.18 -12.53
CA PRO A 212 3.69 -11.47 -13.57
C PRO A 212 4.43 -10.23 -13.02
N ASP A 213 5.47 -9.81 -13.75
CA ASP A 213 6.15 -8.54 -13.47
C ASP A 213 5.17 -7.37 -13.52
N GLY A 214 5.35 -6.42 -12.60
CA GLY A 214 4.42 -5.31 -12.39
C GLY A 214 3.24 -5.66 -11.49
N SER A 215 3.10 -6.91 -11.02
CA SER A 215 2.16 -7.22 -9.94
C SER A 215 2.51 -6.45 -8.67
N GLN A 216 1.50 -5.86 -8.05
CA GLN A 216 1.62 -5.14 -6.78
C GLN A 216 0.49 -5.48 -5.82
N LEU A 217 0.84 -5.58 -4.54
CA LEU A 217 -0.10 -5.76 -3.44
C LEU A 217 0.19 -4.72 -2.36
N ILE A 218 -0.86 -4.13 -1.81
CA ILE A 218 -0.77 -3.16 -0.72
C ILE A 218 -1.45 -3.71 0.51
N LYS A 219 -0.83 -3.47 1.67
CA LYS A 219 -1.48 -3.58 2.97
C LYS A 219 -1.43 -2.21 3.64
N ALA A 220 -2.59 -1.58 3.87
CA ALA A 220 -2.69 -0.26 4.49
C ALA A 220 -3.30 -0.36 5.89
N ALA A 221 -2.86 0.52 6.78
CA ALA A 221 -3.39 0.70 8.13
C ALA A 221 -3.98 2.10 8.27
N TRP A 222 -5.20 2.20 8.80
CA TRP A 222 -5.99 3.41 8.88
C TRP A 222 -6.45 3.68 10.30
N ARG A 223 -6.16 4.87 10.82
CA ARG A 223 -6.65 5.32 12.13
C ARG A 223 -7.76 6.34 11.95
N GLU A 224 -8.69 6.38 12.91
CA GLU A 224 -9.67 7.45 12.96
C GLU A 224 -8.97 8.77 13.28
N ILE A 225 -9.33 9.81 12.55
CA ILE A 225 -8.82 11.17 12.76
C ILE A 225 -9.97 12.17 12.77
N ASP A 226 -9.74 13.29 13.45
CA ASP A 226 -10.65 14.43 13.43
C ASP A 226 -10.36 15.31 12.20
N GLU A 227 -11.29 16.21 11.89
CA GLU A 227 -11.13 17.12 10.74
C GLU A 227 -9.93 18.05 10.90
N SER A 228 -9.59 18.46 12.12
CA SER A 228 -8.41 19.30 12.38
C SER A 228 -7.09 18.61 12.04
N GLN A 229 -7.06 17.28 12.12
CA GLN A 229 -5.88 16.46 11.86
C GLN A 229 -5.72 16.13 10.37
N ALA A 230 -6.77 16.28 9.56
CA ALA A 230 -6.78 15.90 8.14
C ALA A 230 -5.62 16.46 7.29
N PRO A 231 -5.12 17.70 7.52
CA PRO A 231 -3.96 18.22 6.80
C PRO A 231 -2.64 17.45 7.04
N ASN A 232 -2.54 16.70 8.13
CA ASN A 232 -1.32 15.96 8.53
C ASN A 232 -1.31 14.50 8.07
N PHE A 233 -2.39 14.04 7.41
CA PHE A 233 -2.56 12.65 6.99
C PHE A 233 -3.05 12.59 5.54
N LEU A 234 -2.60 11.57 4.79
CA LEU A 234 -3.41 11.12 3.66
C LEU A 234 -4.73 10.61 4.24
N SER A 235 -5.81 11.34 3.96
CA SER A 235 -7.10 11.13 4.61
C SER A 235 -8.25 10.96 3.62
N THR A 236 -9.26 10.21 4.07
CA THR A 236 -10.48 9.94 3.30
C THR A 236 -11.65 9.72 4.25
N LEU A 237 -12.86 9.95 3.76
CA LEU A 237 -14.06 9.42 4.39
C LEU A 237 -14.20 7.95 3.99
N ALA A 238 -14.48 7.08 4.96
CA ALA A 238 -14.70 5.66 4.76
C ALA A 238 -15.93 5.20 5.55
N CYS A 239 -16.63 4.21 5.01
CA CYS A 239 -17.56 3.40 5.76
C CYS A 239 -16.76 2.43 6.63
N VAL A 240 -16.84 2.58 7.94
CA VAL A 240 -16.18 1.70 8.91
C VAL A 240 -17.25 0.88 9.60
N CYS A 241 -17.13 -0.44 9.57
CA CYS A 241 -18.09 -1.37 10.18
C CYS A 241 -17.43 -2.18 11.30
N ASP A 242 -18.22 -2.71 12.23
CA ASP A 242 -17.71 -3.35 13.44
C ASP A 242 -17.35 -4.83 13.24
N ASP A 243 -17.94 -5.49 12.25
CA ASP A 243 -17.62 -6.85 11.86
C ASP A 243 -16.85 -6.93 10.53
N GLU A 244 -16.32 -8.13 10.26
CA GLU A 244 -15.63 -8.48 9.02
C GLU A 244 -16.57 -9.18 8.02
N ASP A 245 -17.89 -9.20 8.27
CA ASP A 245 -18.87 -9.81 7.36
C ASP A 245 -19.10 -8.86 6.18
N VAL A 246 -18.56 -9.23 5.03
CA VAL A 246 -18.64 -8.41 3.81
C VAL A 246 -20.06 -8.40 3.24
N ASP A 247 -20.83 -9.48 3.42
CA ASP A 247 -22.16 -9.64 2.84
C ASP A 247 -23.22 -8.90 3.68
N GLN A 248 -23.06 -8.88 5.01
CA GLN A 248 -23.98 -8.20 5.93
C GLN A 248 -23.26 -7.43 7.03
N PRO A 249 -22.50 -6.37 6.69
CA PRO A 249 -21.72 -5.67 7.69
C PRO A 249 -22.62 -4.90 8.66
N THR A 250 -22.33 -5.01 9.95
CA THR A 250 -23.04 -4.34 11.04
C THR A 250 -22.21 -3.23 11.68
N GLY A 251 -22.85 -2.34 12.43
CA GLY A 251 -22.16 -1.23 13.11
C GLY A 251 -21.54 -0.19 12.17
N CYS A 252 -21.95 -0.16 10.89
CA CYS A 252 -21.36 0.71 9.90
C CYS A 252 -21.64 2.20 10.15
N ARG A 253 -20.60 3.03 10.02
CA ARG A 253 -20.68 4.49 10.06
C ARG A 253 -19.67 5.13 9.12
N VAL A 254 -19.98 6.33 8.63
CA VAL A 254 -19.01 7.14 7.90
C VAL A 254 -18.05 7.80 8.90
N GLN A 255 -16.75 7.60 8.70
CA GLN A 255 -15.69 8.13 9.54
C GLN A 255 -14.55 8.67 8.69
N ARG A 256 -13.93 9.75 9.16
CA ARG A 256 -12.68 10.24 8.58
C ARG A 256 -11.52 9.39 9.09
N MET A 257 -10.77 8.85 8.15
CA MET A 257 -9.63 7.98 8.38
C MET A 257 -8.36 8.63 7.85
N GLY A 258 -7.27 8.51 8.60
CA GLY A 258 -5.91 8.88 8.18
C GLY A 258 -5.06 7.64 8.02
N LEU A 259 -4.29 7.57 6.94
CA LEU A 259 -3.35 6.48 6.70
C LEU A 259 -2.24 6.54 7.75
N ALA A 260 -2.13 5.50 8.57
CA ALA A 260 -1.10 5.36 9.60
C ALA A 260 0.14 4.63 9.08
N GLY A 261 -0.02 3.70 8.14
CA GLY A 261 1.11 3.00 7.53
C GLY A 261 0.72 2.25 6.26
N LEU A 262 1.71 2.03 5.39
CA LEU A 262 1.52 1.45 4.06
C LEU A 262 2.64 0.48 3.75
N HIS A 263 2.31 -0.79 3.54
CA HIS A 263 3.21 -1.76 2.93
C HIS A 263 2.89 -1.87 1.45
N VAL A 264 3.93 -1.85 0.61
CA VAL A 264 3.83 -2.07 -0.83
C VAL A 264 4.74 -3.24 -1.18
N MET A 265 4.15 -4.26 -1.80
CA MET A 265 4.86 -5.36 -2.42
C MET A 265 4.91 -5.10 -3.91
N SER A 266 6.10 -5.08 -4.51
CA SER A 266 6.26 -4.89 -5.95
C SER A 266 7.08 -6.01 -6.56
N LYS A 267 6.52 -6.73 -7.53
CA LYS A 267 7.27 -7.67 -8.35
C LYS A 267 7.82 -6.97 -9.59
N THR A 268 9.12 -7.07 -9.81
CA THR A 268 9.79 -6.51 -10.98
C THR A 268 10.65 -7.58 -11.64
N LEU A 269 11.05 -7.34 -12.89
CA LEU A 269 11.88 -8.26 -13.65
C LEU A 269 13.17 -8.63 -12.91
N SER A 270 13.84 -7.65 -12.30
CA SER A 270 15.06 -7.91 -11.54
C SER A 270 14.85 -8.45 -10.12
N ALA A 271 13.63 -8.28 -9.57
CA ALA A 271 13.27 -8.72 -8.23
C ALA A 271 12.09 -9.71 -8.25
N PRO A 272 12.29 -10.94 -8.77
CA PRO A 272 11.22 -11.95 -8.83
C PRO A 272 10.77 -12.45 -7.44
N GLN A 273 11.57 -12.19 -6.40
CA GLN A 273 11.28 -12.45 -4.98
C GLN A 273 10.52 -11.30 -4.29
N TRP A 274 10.05 -10.31 -5.06
CA TRP A 274 9.36 -9.10 -4.61
C TRP A 274 10.23 -8.11 -3.83
N ILE A 275 9.99 -6.83 -4.08
CA ILE A 275 10.51 -5.71 -3.29
C ILE A 275 9.46 -5.34 -2.26
N TRP A 276 9.90 -5.14 -1.02
CA TRP A 276 9.06 -4.79 0.11
C TRP A 276 9.38 -3.38 0.57
N SER A 277 8.40 -2.49 0.47
CA SER A 277 8.52 -1.10 0.92
C SER A 277 7.51 -0.86 2.03
N THR A 278 7.93 -0.21 3.12
CA THR A 278 7.07 0.12 4.26
C THR A 278 7.16 1.60 4.52
N PHE A 279 6.03 2.30 4.58
CA PHE A 279 5.97 3.69 4.96
C PHE A 279 5.19 3.84 6.26
N GLU A 280 5.72 4.62 7.19
CA GLU A 280 5.05 4.97 8.43
C GLU A 280 4.72 6.47 8.49
N GLN A 281 3.60 6.80 9.12
CA GLN A 281 3.26 8.18 9.42
C GLN A 281 4.11 8.67 10.61
N VAL A 282 4.64 9.88 10.51
CA VAL A 282 5.70 10.41 11.38
C VAL A 282 5.28 10.61 12.85
N ASP A 283 3.98 10.74 13.12
CA ASP A 283 3.38 10.85 14.45
C ASP A 283 3.04 9.49 15.07
N ASN A 284 3.33 8.35 14.42
CA ASN A 284 2.98 7.04 14.96
C ASN A 284 3.65 6.73 16.30
N ILE A 285 4.92 7.11 16.47
CA ILE A 285 5.71 6.77 17.68
C ILE A 285 5.84 7.97 18.60
N VAL A 286 6.16 9.14 18.04
CA VAL A 286 6.31 10.39 18.78
C VAL A 286 5.49 11.43 18.06
N SER A 287 4.66 12.15 18.79
CA SER A 287 3.89 13.25 18.23
C SER A 287 4.83 14.38 17.76
N THR A 288 4.77 14.70 16.47
CA THR A 288 5.38 15.87 15.85
C THR A 288 4.36 16.98 15.59
N HIS A 289 3.06 16.62 15.59
CA HIS A 289 1.93 17.54 15.49
C HIS A 289 1.09 17.55 16.78
N ALA A 290 0.93 18.72 17.39
CA ALA A 290 0.40 18.87 18.76
C ALA A 290 -0.99 18.25 19.01
N ASP A 291 -1.84 18.16 17.99
CA ASP A 291 -3.19 17.59 18.09
C ASP A 291 -3.25 16.10 17.73
N VAL A 292 -2.12 15.48 17.36
CA VAL A 292 -2.04 14.07 16.98
C VAL A 292 -1.42 13.25 18.11
N LEU A 293 -2.23 12.39 18.73
CA LEU A 293 -1.74 11.46 19.75
C LEU A 293 -1.02 10.28 19.08
N PRO A 294 0.19 9.93 19.54
CA PRO A 294 0.95 8.81 18.98
C PRO A 294 0.30 7.46 19.34
N LEU A 295 0.71 6.39 18.68
CA LEU A 295 0.35 5.00 19.03
C LEU A 295 1.22 4.45 20.18
N ASN A 296 1.97 5.33 20.84
CA ASN A 296 2.78 5.08 22.01
C ASN A 296 2.40 6.05 23.13
N ASP A 297 2.20 5.55 24.34
CA ASP A 297 2.17 6.33 25.56
C ASP A 297 3.38 5.94 26.42
N PRO A 298 4.42 6.78 26.49
CA PRO A 298 5.61 6.49 27.28
C PRO A 298 5.33 6.47 28.80
N ALA A 299 4.19 6.98 29.25
CA ALA A 299 3.78 6.91 30.66
C ALA A 299 3.10 5.57 31.01
N CYS A 300 2.77 4.74 30.01
CA CYS A 300 2.15 3.45 30.23
C CYS A 300 3.21 2.40 30.63
N PRO A 301 3.11 1.76 31.81
CA PRO A 301 4.16 0.86 32.30
C PRO A 301 4.19 -0.45 31.47
N PRO A 302 5.38 -0.93 31.06
CA PRO A 302 5.51 -2.11 30.17
C PRO A 302 4.83 -3.38 30.69
N GLU A 303 4.65 -3.52 32.00
CA GLU A 303 3.95 -4.66 32.61
C GLU A 303 2.44 -4.64 32.31
N ARG A 304 1.86 -3.45 32.13
CA ARG A 304 0.43 -3.26 31.83
C ARG A 304 0.17 -3.25 30.33
N CYS A 305 1.10 -2.71 29.56
CA CYS A 305 0.94 -2.42 28.14
C CYS A 305 2.28 -2.66 27.43
N PRO A 306 2.69 -3.92 27.28
CA PRO A 306 3.98 -4.26 26.71
C PRO A 306 4.10 -3.72 25.27
N PRO A 307 5.24 -3.10 24.91
CA PRO A 307 5.43 -2.57 23.56
C PRO A 307 5.43 -3.69 22.52
N ASN A 308 4.81 -3.43 21.37
CA ASN A 308 4.68 -4.33 20.22
C ASN A 308 4.10 -5.71 20.58
N ARG A 309 3.20 -5.77 21.57
CA ARG A 309 2.48 -6.97 21.96
C ARG A 309 1.00 -6.69 22.13
N GLN A 310 0.18 -7.67 21.79
CA GLN A 310 -1.26 -7.56 21.93
C GLN A 310 -1.63 -7.23 23.38
N THR A 311 -2.43 -6.18 23.55
CA THR A 311 -2.92 -5.72 24.85
C THR A 311 -4.36 -6.23 25.09
N PRO A 312 -4.80 -6.35 26.36
CA PRO A 312 -6.19 -6.65 26.69
C PRO A 312 -7.17 -5.65 26.04
N ALA A 313 -8.42 -6.06 25.82
CA ALA A 313 -9.39 -5.26 25.07
C ALA A 313 -9.60 -3.82 25.59
N GLN A 314 -9.45 -3.57 26.89
CA GLN A 314 -9.63 -2.23 27.50
C GLN A 314 -8.32 -1.43 27.62
N VAL A 315 -7.21 -1.95 27.09
CA VAL A 315 -5.88 -1.34 27.20
C VAL A 315 -5.41 -0.95 25.79
N PRO A 316 -5.16 0.36 25.54
CA PRO A 316 -4.56 0.81 24.29
C PRO A 316 -3.28 0.06 23.95
N SER A 317 -3.04 -0.13 22.65
CA SER A 317 -1.80 -0.75 22.19
C SER A 317 -0.61 0.18 22.39
N GLN A 318 0.58 -0.39 22.47
CA GLN A 318 1.82 0.38 22.61
C GLN A 318 2.77 0.00 21.48
N ILE A 319 3.01 0.92 20.56
CA ILE A 319 3.90 0.68 19.42
C ILE A 319 5.22 1.40 19.64
N THR A 320 6.33 0.70 19.45
CA THR A 320 7.67 1.29 19.48
C THR A 320 8.48 0.82 18.29
N ARG A 321 9.41 1.66 17.85
CA ARG A 321 10.31 1.31 16.76
C ARG A 321 11.37 0.33 17.27
N VAL A 322 11.36 -0.90 16.76
CA VAL A 322 12.34 -1.95 17.11
C VAL A 322 13.65 -1.77 16.34
N VAL A 323 13.54 -1.43 15.05
CA VAL A 323 14.70 -1.17 14.18
C VAL A 323 14.70 0.32 13.84
N PRO A 324 15.72 1.10 14.25
CA PRO A 324 15.78 2.51 13.94
C PRO A 324 15.92 2.74 12.43
N ILE A 325 15.40 3.87 11.94
CA ILE A 325 15.63 4.30 10.55
C ILE A 325 17.14 4.51 10.38
N PRO A 326 17.80 3.81 9.43
CA PRO A 326 19.23 3.95 9.20
C PRO A 326 19.61 5.41 8.92
N ASN A 327 20.62 5.92 9.62
CA ASN A 327 21.08 7.31 9.52
C ASN A 327 22.58 7.44 9.21
N GLU A 328 23.21 6.33 8.82
CA GLU A 328 24.64 6.25 8.53
C GLU A 328 24.88 6.30 7.02
N ASN A 329 25.91 7.06 6.62
CA ASN A 329 26.34 7.08 5.22
C ASN A 329 27.11 5.81 4.86
N PRO A 330 27.01 5.32 3.61
CA PRO A 330 27.72 4.13 3.19
C PRO A 330 29.25 4.34 3.18
N ILE A 331 30.00 3.29 3.52
CA ILE A 331 31.45 3.25 3.39
C ILE A 331 31.77 2.49 2.10
N CYS A 332 32.14 3.20 1.03
CA CYS A 332 32.19 2.60 -0.31
C CYS A 332 33.27 1.54 -0.53
N SER A 333 34.26 1.44 0.36
CA SER A 333 35.21 0.33 0.38
C SER A 333 34.62 -0.97 0.97
N GLN A 334 33.50 -0.91 1.68
CA GLN A 334 32.77 -2.07 2.22
C GLN A 334 31.67 -2.49 1.24
N THR A 335 32.05 -3.22 0.19
CA THR A 335 31.13 -3.55 -0.92
C THR A 335 29.98 -4.48 -0.54
N ASP A 336 30.11 -5.24 0.56
CA ASP A 336 29.14 -6.27 0.94
C ASP A 336 28.12 -5.78 1.98
N GLN A 337 28.25 -4.54 2.47
CA GLN A 337 27.35 -3.96 3.46
C GLN A 337 26.23 -3.16 2.78
N PRO A 338 24.94 -3.43 3.05
CA PRO A 338 23.82 -2.71 2.45
C PRO A 338 23.48 -1.44 3.25
N THR A 339 24.49 -0.62 3.58
CA THR A 339 24.27 0.61 4.38
C THR A 339 23.72 1.72 3.51
N ASP A 340 22.70 2.42 3.97
CA ASP A 340 22.22 3.66 3.35
C ASP A 340 21.70 4.64 4.42
N ASN A 341 21.84 5.93 4.17
CA ASN A 341 21.32 6.97 5.07
C ASN A 341 19.86 7.28 4.73
N VAL A 342 18.97 6.39 5.14
CA VAL A 342 17.52 6.47 4.88
C VAL A 342 16.92 7.69 5.58
N ALA A 343 17.39 8.07 6.76
CA ALA A 343 16.92 9.26 7.46
C ALA A 343 17.14 10.55 6.65
N ALA A 344 18.32 10.72 6.06
CA ALA A 344 18.62 11.85 5.18
C ALA A 344 17.81 11.78 3.87
N LEU A 345 17.66 10.59 3.28
CA LEU A 345 16.81 10.38 2.11
C LEU A 345 15.35 10.78 2.38
N ASN A 346 14.80 10.35 3.51
CA ASN A 346 13.45 10.68 3.96
C ASN A 346 13.31 12.20 4.12
N ALA A 347 14.29 12.89 4.71
CA ALA A 347 14.27 14.34 4.86
C ALA A 347 14.23 15.06 3.49
N ASP A 348 15.05 14.64 2.53
CA ASP A 348 15.10 15.23 1.18
C ASP A 348 13.77 15.03 0.42
N LEU A 349 13.24 13.80 0.45
CA LEU A 349 11.99 13.45 -0.24
C LEU A 349 10.78 14.14 0.40
N ARG A 350 10.67 14.13 1.73
CA ARG A 350 9.59 14.82 2.43
C ARG A 350 9.63 16.33 2.19
N LYS A 351 10.82 16.94 2.16
CA LYS A 351 10.99 18.37 1.83
C LYS A 351 10.55 18.69 0.40
N ALA A 352 10.88 17.83 -0.57
CA ALA A 352 10.44 18.03 -1.95
C ALA A 352 8.92 17.82 -2.10
N ILE A 353 8.37 16.82 -1.44
CA ILE A 353 6.93 16.50 -1.46
C ILE A 353 6.12 17.60 -0.78
N SER A 354 6.59 18.20 0.32
CA SER A 354 5.82 19.20 1.08
C SER A 354 5.47 20.46 0.27
N ALA A 355 6.27 20.78 -0.75
CA ALA A 355 5.97 21.85 -1.69
C ALA A 355 4.76 21.56 -2.59
N ALA A 356 4.43 20.28 -2.79
CA ALA A 356 3.31 19.82 -3.62
C ALA A 356 2.14 19.28 -2.78
N ASN A 357 2.39 18.48 -1.75
CA ASN A 357 1.37 17.85 -0.93
C ASN A 357 1.87 17.66 0.52
N LEU A 358 1.39 18.52 1.43
CA LEU A 358 1.85 18.54 2.82
C LEU A 358 1.52 17.25 3.58
N ALA A 359 0.35 16.66 3.33
CA ALA A 359 -0.08 15.42 3.98
C ALA A 359 0.82 14.24 3.61
N LEU A 360 1.15 14.09 2.33
CA LEU A 360 2.04 13.02 1.85
C LEU A 360 3.51 13.22 2.28
N ALA A 361 3.91 14.44 2.68
CA ALA A 361 5.21 14.71 3.27
C ALA A 361 5.34 14.23 4.73
N GLN A 362 4.26 13.75 5.35
CA GLN A 362 4.24 13.23 6.73
C GLN A 362 4.45 11.71 6.81
N TYR A 363 5.02 11.11 5.77
CA TYR A 363 5.37 9.70 5.72
C TYR A 363 6.86 9.52 5.55
N GLU A 364 7.41 8.43 6.08
CA GLU A 364 8.81 8.07 5.99
C GLU A 364 8.98 6.57 5.71
N LEU A 365 10.00 6.23 4.91
CA LEU A 365 10.38 4.86 4.55
C LEU A 365 11.17 4.18 5.67
#